data_AF-A0A1Q5PS41-F1
#
_entry.id   AF-A0A1Q5PS41-F1
#
_cell.length_a   1.000
_cell.length_b   1.000
_cell.length_c   1.000
_cell.angle_alpha   90.00
_cell.angle_beta   90.00
_cell.angle_gamma   90.00
#
_symmetry.space_group_name_H-M   'P 1'
#
loop_
_entity.id
_entity.type
_entity.pdbx_description
1 polymer ?
#
loop_
_entity_poly.entity_id
_entity_poly.type
_entity_poly.pdbx_seq_one_letter_code
_entity_poly.pdbx_strand_id
1 'polypeptide(L)' 'MVEAAGAPGTFDSCVEAAGSLGRIVVIGIPNRASEFNQAQLQRKELTVMSSRNSTRADFGSVRSSPL' A
#
# COMPACT_ATOMS: atom_id res chain seq x y z
N MET A 1 -0.77 -6.70 -0.09
CA MET A 1 -1.96 -5.97 0.42
C MET A 1 -1.99 -4.58 -0.17
N VAL A 2 -3.17 -4.03 -0.44
CA VAL A 2 -3.34 -2.69 -1.05
C VAL A 2 -4.28 -1.86 -0.18
N GLU A 3 -3.81 -0.71 0.30
CA GLU A 3 -4.63 0.29 0.98
C GLU A 3 -5.14 1.29 -0.08
N ALA A 4 -6.45 1.28 -0.32
CA ALA A 4 -7.09 2.08 -1.37
C ALA A 4 -8.19 3.02 -0.87
N ALA A 5 -8.54 2.95 0.42
CA ALA A 5 -9.64 3.70 1.00
C ALA A 5 -9.21 5.10 1.45
N GLY A 6 -7.96 5.27 1.90
CA GLY A 6 -7.44 6.55 2.38
C GLY A 6 -8.12 7.05 3.66
N ALA A 7 -8.87 6.21 4.37
CA ALA A 7 -9.45 6.57 5.65
C ALA A 7 -8.40 6.40 6.77
N PRO A 8 -8.44 7.22 7.85
CA PRO A 8 -7.40 7.21 8.88
C PRO A 8 -7.05 5.83 9.47
N GLY A 9 -8.04 4.95 9.67
CA GLY A 9 -7.82 3.62 10.26
C GLY A 9 -7.55 2.49 9.25
N THR A 10 -7.61 2.75 7.94
CA THR A 10 -7.48 1.67 6.94
C THR A 10 -6.03 1.22 6.77
N PHE A 11 -5.06 2.12 7.01
CA PHE A 11 -3.65 1.75 7.05
C PHE A 11 -3.33 0.82 8.23
N ASP A 12 -3.83 1.11 9.43
CA ASP A 12 -3.61 0.24 10.60
C ASP A 12 -4.28 -1.13 10.40
N SER A 13 -5.49 -1.14 9.84
CA SER A 13 -6.18 -2.38 9.47
C SER A 13 -5.35 -3.21 8.47
N CYS A 14 -4.67 -2.54 7.54
CA CYS A 14 -3.71 -3.21 6.68
C CYS A 14 -2.56 -3.78 7.51
N VAL A 15 -1.84 -2.99 8.32
CA VAL A 15 -0.71 -3.46 9.14
C VAL A 15 -1.07 -4.67 10.01
N GLU A 16 -2.27 -4.70 10.59
CA GLU A 16 -2.78 -5.84 11.36
C GLU A 16 -2.99 -7.08 10.47
N ALA A 17 -3.60 -6.92 9.29
CA ALA A 17 -3.86 -8.01 8.36
C ALA A 17 -2.62 -8.53 7.62
N ALA A 18 -1.54 -7.75 7.51
CA ALA A 18 -0.28 -8.21 6.94
C ALA A 18 0.36 -9.30 7.80
N GLY A 19 0.77 -10.39 7.15
CA GLY A 19 1.72 -11.35 7.71
C GLY A 19 3.16 -10.81 7.72
N SER A 20 4.05 -11.47 8.48
CA SER A 20 5.47 -11.12 8.54
C SER A 20 6.13 -11.12 7.16
N LEU A 21 7.08 -10.22 6.94
CA LEU A 21 7.75 -9.94 5.67
C LEU A 21 6.77 -9.52 4.55
N GLY A 22 5.54 -9.15 4.91
CA GLY A 22 4.50 -8.74 3.99
C GLY A 22 4.75 -7.38 3.35
N ARG A 23 4.07 -7.15 2.23
CA ARG A 23 4.08 -5.87 1.50
C ARG A 23 2.73 -5.18 1.54
N ILE A 24 2.77 -3.89 1.90
CA ILE A 24 1.63 -2.97 1.87
C ILE A 24 1.90 -1.93 0.78
N VAL A 25 0.97 -1.81 -0.17
CA VAL A 25 0.98 -0.75 -1.18
C VAL A 25 -0.11 0.26 -0.85
N VAL A 26 0.26 1.51 -0.59
CA VAL A 26 -0.67 2.59 -0.25
C VAL A 26 -0.96 3.40 -1.51
N ILE A 27 -2.23 3.39 -1.93
CA ILE A 27 -2.74 4.20 -3.05
C ILE A 27 -3.86 5.15 -2.62
N GLY A 28 -4.47 4.92 -1.45
CA GLY A 28 -5.46 5.81 -0.84
C GLY A 28 -4.89 7.19 -0.54
N ILE A 29 -5.74 8.22 -0.62
CA ILE A 29 -5.36 9.62 -0.34
C ILE A 29 -5.98 10.02 1.00
N PRO A 30 -5.18 10.09 2.08
CA PRO A 30 -5.71 10.56 3.34
C PRO A 30 -5.97 12.07 3.29
N ASN A 31 -7.10 12.48 3.87
CA ASN A 31 -7.47 13.90 4.01
C ASN A 31 -6.87 14.55 5.27
N ARG A 32 -6.22 13.75 6.12
CA ARG A 32 -5.52 14.17 7.34
C ARG A 32 -4.39 13.20 7.66
N ALA A 33 -3.36 13.67 8.36
CA ALA A 33 -2.34 12.78 8.89
C ALA A 33 -2.97 11.77 9.86
N SER A 34 -2.53 10.52 9.81
CA SER A 34 -2.86 9.50 10.80
C SER A 34 -1.57 9.07 11.49
N GLU A 35 -1.65 8.89 12.80
CA GLU A 35 -0.60 8.26 13.58
C GLU A 35 -0.75 6.74 13.43
N PHE A 36 0.37 6.01 13.36
CA PHE A 36 0.37 4.56 13.26
C PHE A 36 1.48 3.94 14.12
N ASN A 37 1.27 2.69 14.52
CA ASN A 37 2.20 1.98 15.40
C ASN A 37 3.42 1.43 14.63
N GLN A 38 4.53 2.16 14.65
CA GLN A 38 5.76 1.76 13.98
C GLN A 38 6.36 0.44 14.51
N ALA A 39 6.09 0.08 15.77
CA ALA A 39 6.60 -1.17 16.33
C ALA A 39 5.98 -2.40 15.66
N GLN A 40 4.71 -2.32 15.22
CA GLN A 40 4.08 -3.40 14.45
C GLN A 40 4.76 -3.59 13.09
N LEU A 41 5.11 -2.48 12.44
CA LEU A 41 5.82 -2.50 11.16
C LEU A 41 7.18 -3.18 11.27
N GLN A 42 7.95 -2.84 12.32
CA GLN A 42 9.27 -3.38 12.58
C GLN A 42 9.23 -4.85 13.01
N ARG A 43 8.31 -5.21 13.93
CA ARG A 43 8.15 -6.60 14.41
C ARG A 43 7.79 -7.59 13.31
N LYS A 44 6.99 -7.13 12.35
CA LYS A 44 6.57 -7.93 11.20
C LYS A 44 7.48 -7.74 9.99
N GLU A 45 8.52 -6.90 10.08
CA GLU A 45 9.46 -6.61 8.98
C GLU A 45 8.74 -6.22 7.67
N LEU A 46 7.71 -5.36 7.80
CA LEU A 46 6.84 -5.03 6.67
C LEU A 46 7.48 -4.04 5.70
N THR A 47 7.32 -4.30 4.41
CA THR A 47 7.66 -3.34 3.35
C THR A 47 6.45 -2.48 3.04
N VAL A 48 6.55 -1.17 3.24
CA VAL A 48 5.51 -0.20 2.88
C VAL A 48 5.95 0.60 1.67
N MET A 49 5.11 0.62 0.64
CA MET A 49 5.35 1.37 -0.61
C MET A 49 4.15 2.25 -0.91
N SER A 50 4.39 3.42 -1.49
CA SER A 50 3.34 4.21 -2.11
C SER A 50 3.47 4.11 -3.62
N SER A 51 2.35 4.01 -4.33
CA SER A 51 2.33 4.02 -5.80
C SER A 51 1.27 5.00 -6.28
N ARG A 52 1.61 5.82 -7.28
CA ARG A 52 0.71 6.83 -7.83
C ARG A 52 0.91 6.97 -9.32
N ASN A 53 -0.21 6.88 -10.03
CA ASN A 53 -0.30 7.00 -11.48
C ASN A 53 0.55 5.94 -12.21
N SER A 54 0.37 5.86 -13.52
CA SER A 54 1.19 5.01 -14.37
C SER A 54 1.74 5.86 -15.51
N THR A 55 2.95 5.55 -15.98
CA THR A 55 3.52 6.22 -17.14
C THR A 55 2.87 5.69 -18.43
N ARG A 56 3.01 6.44 -19.54
CA ARG A 56 2.56 5.96 -20.85
C ARG A 56 3.19 4.61 -21.24
N ALA A 57 4.44 4.37 -20.82
CA ALA A 57 5.12 3.11 -21.05
C ALA A 57 4.45 1.95 -20.28
N ASP A 58 4.05 2.18 -19.02
CA ASP A 58 3.33 1.20 -18.21
C ASP A 58 1.97 0.82 -18.84
N PHE A 59 1.25 1.79 -19.41
CA PHE A 59 0.02 1.49 -20.15
C PHE A 59 0.30 0.65 -21.41
N GLY A 60 1.41 0.92 -22.09
CA GLY A 60 1.85 0.17 -23.26
C GLY A 60 2.12 -1.30 -22.93
N SER A 61 2.80 -1.57 -21.81
CA SER A 61 3.19 -2.93 -21.40
C SER A 61 1.98 -3.79 -21.02
N VAL A 62 1.01 -3.24 -20.29
CA VAL A 62 -0.22 -3.95 -19.90
C VAL A 62 -1.06 -4.30 -21.13
N ARG A 63 -1.21 -3.38 -22.09
CA ARG A 63 -1.98 -3.63 -23.33
C ARG A 63 -1.36 -4.72 -24.22
N SER A 64 -0.04 -4.85 -24.21
CA SER A 64 0.67 -5.88 -24.99
C SER A 64 0.73 -7.24 -24.30
N SER A 65 0.28 -7.35 -23.05
CA SER A 65 0.30 -8.61 -22.33
C SER A 65 -0.75 -9.56 -22.92
N PRO A 66 -0.38 -10.78 -23.34
CA PRO A 66 -1.37 -11.79 -23.70
C PRO A 66 -2.11 -12.17 -22.41
N LEU A 67 -3.41 -11.88 -22.36
CA LEU A 67 -4.31 -12.44 -21.35
C LEU A 67 -4.72 -13.85 -21.77
#